data_AF-A0A2R6AVP7-F1
#
_entry.id   AF-A0A2R6AVP7-F1
#
_cell.length_a   1.000
_cell.length_b   1.000
_cell.length_c   1.000
_cell.angle_alpha   90.00
_cell.angle_beta   90.00
_cell.angle_gamma   90.00
#
_symmetry.space_group_name_H-M   'P 1'
#
loop_
_entity.id
_entity.type
_entity.pdbx_description
1 polymer ?
#
loop_
_entity_poly.entity_id
_entity_poly.type
_entity_poly.pdbx_seq_one_letter_code
_entity_poly.pdbx_strand_id
1 'polypeptide(L)'
;MLRSYSLEHESGDELEPLLRAYRDVVNQTLEELWGLIEWEKRKVKGKSQWRLLPKYKVDIHSKEYRRKLRDSLLQEWPYAAHWVDSAIKTAYSILKSWRKNYVKGDRKRRRPTAKRLFVRAKQTLIKLEGEKLRLTVKPGE
;
A
#
# COMPACT_ATOMS: atom_id res chain seq x y z
N MET A 1 -18.34 -3.55 -8.32
CA MET A 1 -17.02 -4.12 -8.66
C MET A 1 -16.13 -2.97 -9.14
N LEU A 2 -15.05 -2.62 -8.43
CA LEU A 2 -14.12 -1.58 -8.91
C LEU A 2 -13.29 -2.18 -10.06
N ARG A 3 -13.45 -1.64 -11.28
CA ARG A 3 -12.60 -2.00 -12.42
C ARG A 3 -11.28 -1.26 -12.30
N SER A 4 -10.17 -1.98 -12.33
CA SER A 4 -8.83 -1.42 -12.44
C SER A 4 -8.32 -1.65 -13.85
N TYR A 5 -7.94 -0.59 -14.54
CA TYR A 5 -7.34 -0.64 -15.87
C TYR A 5 -5.83 -0.42 -15.75
N SER A 6 -5.05 -1.16 -16.53
CA SER A 6 -3.62 -0.91 -16.70
C SER A 6 -3.44 -0.15 -18.00
N LEU A 7 -2.66 0.92 -17.97
CA LEU A 7 -2.37 1.75 -19.14
C LEU A 7 -0.87 1.70 -19.37
N GLU A 8 -0.49 1.37 -20.60
CA GLU A 8 0.87 1.58 -21.07
C GLU A 8 1.02 3.06 -21.43
N HIS A 9 2.16 3.65 -21.10
CA HIS A 9 2.45 5.06 -21.37
C HIS A 9 3.90 5.20 -21.83
N GLU A 10 4.16 6.18 -22.69
CA GLU A 10 5.51 6.47 -23.20
C GLU A 10 6.29 7.40 -22.24
N SER A 11 5.63 8.02 -21.26
CA SER A 11 6.21 8.92 -20.24
C SER A 11 7.04 8.20 -19.16
N GLY A 12 7.81 7.18 -19.53
CA GLY A 12 8.59 6.34 -18.63
C GLY A 12 9.49 7.15 -17.70
N ASP A 13 10.35 7.99 -18.29
CA ASP A 13 11.36 8.77 -17.57
C ASP A 13 10.74 9.88 -16.71
N GLU A 14 9.65 10.50 -17.17
CA GLU A 14 8.95 11.58 -16.44
C GLU A 14 8.22 11.05 -15.19
N LEU A 15 7.63 9.86 -15.28
CA LEU A 15 6.88 9.26 -14.18
C LEU A 15 7.75 8.41 -13.26
N GLU A 16 8.92 7.98 -13.68
CA GLU A 16 9.83 7.15 -12.88
C GLU A 16 10.09 7.72 -11.47
N PRO A 17 10.36 9.03 -11.28
CA PRO A 17 10.51 9.62 -9.96
C PRO A 17 9.27 9.40 -9.07
N LEU A 18 8.07 9.60 -9.61
CA LEU A 18 6.81 9.34 -8.90
C LEU A 18 6.65 7.85 -8.59
N LEU A 19 6.95 6.96 -9.53
CA LEU A 19 6.85 5.51 -9.33
C LEU A 19 7.77 5.03 -8.21
N ARG A 20 9.00 5.57 -8.14
CA ARG A 20 9.97 5.28 -7.08
C ARG A 20 9.49 5.81 -5.73
N ALA A 21 9.11 7.07 -5.67
CA ALA A 21 8.58 7.68 -4.44
C ALA A 21 7.35 6.94 -3.92
N TYR A 22 6.43 6.56 -4.80
CA TYR A 22 5.25 5.77 -4.43
C TYR A 22 5.62 4.39 -3.88
N ARG A 23 6.54 3.66 -4.55
CA ARG A 23 7.03 2.36 -4.06
C ARG A 23 7.64 2.51 -2.67
N ASP A 24 8.40 3.57 -2.44
CA ASP A 24 9.11 3.79 -1.19
C ASP A 24 8.12 4.09 -0.05
N VAL A 25 7.08 4.92 -0.28
CA VAL A 25 5.97 5.11 0.66
C VAL A 25 5.22 3.79 0.95
N VAL A 26 4.97 2.97 -0.07
CA VAL A 26 4.36 1.64 0.13
C VAL A 26 5.24 0.78 1.04
N ASN A 27 6.55 0.73 0.79
CA ASN A 27 7.47 -0.10 1.56
C ASN A 27 7.68 0.42 2.98
N GLN A 28 7.77 1.74 3.18
CA GLN A 28 7.83 2.38 4.49
C GLN A 28 6.57 2.07 5.30
N THR A 29 5.39 2.17 4.68
CA THR A 29 4.12 1.79 5.34
C THR A 29 4.10 0.30 5.71
N LEU A 30 4.59 -0.57 4.83
CA LEU A 30 4.69 -2.01 5.11
C LEU A 30 5.66 -2.31 6.26
N GLU A 31 6.75 -1.57 6.35
CA GLU A 31 7.74 -1.66 7.42
C GLU A 31 7.14 -1.28 8.77
N GLU A 32 6.48 -0.13 8.84
CA GLU A 32 5.82 0.34 10.06
C GLU A 32 4.75 -0.66 10.53
N LEU A 33 3.83 -1.05 9.63
CA LEU A 33 2.77 -2.01 9.96
C LEU A 33 3.33 -3.36 10.39
N TRP A 34 4.45 -3.80 9.79
CA TRP A 34 5.12 -5.05 10.16
C TRP A 34 5.75 -4.97 11.55
N GLY A 35 6.36 -3.83 11.89
CA GLY A 35 6.94 -3.58 13.22
C GLY A 35 5.91 -3.59 14.36
N LEU A 36 4.65 -3.32 14.03
CA LEU A 36 3.52 -3.37 14.96
C LEU A 36 2.95 -4.79 15.17
N ILE A 37 3.46 -5.81 14.46
CA ILE A 37 2.99 -7.19 14.59
C ILE A 37 3.63 -7.89 15.79
N GLU A 38 2.78 -8.43 16.64
CA GLU A 38 3.09 -9.44 17.63
C GLU A 38 2.64 -10.82 17.17
N TRP A 39 3.34 -11.85 17.66
CA TRP A 39 3.14 -13.22 17.23
C TRP A 39 2.58 -14.04 18.37
N GLU A 40 1.35 -14.50 18.20
CA GLU A 40 0.67 -15.29 19.23
C GLU A 40 0.47 -16.73 18.74
N LYS A 41 0.88 -17.72 19.55
CA LYS A 41 0.69 -19.14 19.22
C LYS A 41 -0.80 -19.49 19.37
N ARG A 42 -1.46 -19.78 18.26
CA ARG A 42 -2.87 -20.18 18.22
C ARG A 42 -3.08 -21.42 17.36
N LYS A 43 -4.08 -22.23 17.73
CA LYS A 43 -4.56 -23.32 16.87
C LYS A 43 -5.23 -22.72 15.64
N VAL A 44 -4.87 -23.20 14.45
CA VAL A 44 -5.52 -22.75 13.21
C VAL A 44 -6.94 -23.30 13.17
N LYS A 45 -7.94 -22.43 13.02
CA LYS A 45 -9.34 -22.86 12.95
C LYS A 45 -9.53 -23.91 11.86
N GLY A 46 -10.12 -25.06 12.21
CA GLY A 46 -10.37 -26.17 11.29
C GLY A 46 -9.15 -27.05 10.97
N LYS A 47 -8.01 -26.89 11.66
CA LYS A 47 -6.83 -27.75 11.49
C LYS A 47 -6.22 -28.13 12.85
N SER A 48 -5.50 -29.26 12.91
CA SER A 48 -4.77 -29.71 14.11
C SER A 48 -3.47 -28.92 14.36
N GLN A 49 -2.99 -28.18 13.35
CA GLN A 49 -1.75 -27.39 13.42
C GLN A 49 -1.85 -26.14 14.31
N TRP A 50 -0.74 -25.86 15.00
CA TRP A 50 -0.52 -24.61 15.72
C TRP A 50 0.32 -23.65 14.88
N ARG A 51 -0.03 -22.37 14.90
CA ARG A 51 0.72 -21.32 14.19
C ARG A 51 0.83 -20.06 15.02
N LEU A 52 1.93 -19.34 14.82
CA LEU A 52 2.08 -17.97 15.29
C LEU A 52 1.24 -17.06 14.41
N LEU A 53 0.12 -16.53 14.90
CA LEU A 53 -0.74 -15.61 14.17
C LEU A 53 -0.37 -14.16 14.46
N PRO A 54 -0.39 -13.27 13.45
CA PRO A 54 -0.11 -11.86 13.66
C PRO A 54 -1.29 -11.17 14.37
N LYS A 55 -0.96 -10.44 15.44
CA LYS A 55 -1.80 -9.52 16.20
C LYS A 55 -1.13 -8.14 16.18
N TYR A 56 -1.89 -7.05 16.07
CA TYR A 56 -1.31 -5.71 16.09
C TYR A 56 -1.28 -5.16 17.52
N LYS A 57 -0.19 -4.47 17.87
CA LYS A 57 0.00 -3.78 19.16
C LYS A 57 -0.99 -2.63 19.37
N VAL A 58 -1.37 -1.99 18.27
CA VAL A 58 -2.25 -0.83 18.23
C VAL A 58 -3.40 -1.09 17.26
N ASP A 59 -4.48 -0.31 17.40
CA ASP A 59 -5.52 -0.31 16.39
C ASP A 59 -5.06 0.44 15.13
N ILE A 60 -4.50 -0.32 14.19
CA ILE A 60 -4.06 0.18 12.87
C ILE A 60 -5.22 0.68 11.98
N HIS A 61 -6.48 0.49 12.40
CA HIS A 61 -7.65 0.96 11.68
C HIS A 61 -8.25 2.23 12.28
N SER A 62 -7.78 2.65 13.46
CA SER A 62 -8.20 3.89 14.10
C SER A 62 -7.92 5.11 13.22
N LYS A 63 -8.80 6.11 13.32
CA LYS A 63 -8.68 7.37 12.58
C LYS A 63 -7.40 8.12 12.97
N GLU A 64 -7.06 8.09 14.25
CA GLU A 64 -5.87 8.75 14.79
C GLU A 64 -4.57 8.15 14.26
N TYR A 65 -4.44 6.81 14.28
CA TYR A 65 -3.26 6.13 13.75
C TYR A 65 -3.08 6.43 12.26
N ARG A 66 -4.15 6.31 11.47
CA ARG A 66 -4.11 6.60 10.03
C ARG A 66 -3.75 8.05 9.73
N ARG A 67 -4.21 8.99 10.56
CA ARG A 67 -3.84 10.40 10.44
C ARG A 67 -2.35 10.61 10.73
N LYS A 68 -1.85 10.08 11.85
CA LYS A 68 -0.43 10.18 12.23
C LYS A 68 0.50 9.59 11.16
N LEU A 69 0.18 8.38 10.67
CA LEU A 69 0.89 7.72 9.57
C LEU A 69 0.86 8.56 8.29
N ARG A 70 -0.29 9.14 7.94
CA ARG A 70 -0.41 9.98 6.74
C ARG A 70 0.40 11.26 6.88
N ASP A 71 0.33 11.91 8.03
CA ASP A 71 0.98 13.19 8.28
C ASP A 71 2.52 13.01 8.27
N SER A 72 3.04 11.90 8.81
CA SER A 72 4.49 11.59 8.74
C SER A 72 4.96 11.33 7.30
N LEU A 73 4.18 10.60 6.50
CA LEU A 73 4.50 10.32 5.10
C LEU A 73 4.42 11.54 4.18
N LEU A 74 3.81 12.64 4.63
CA LEU A 74 3.66 13.87 3.86
C LEU A 74 4.76 14.91 4.10
N GLN A 75 5.57 14.80 5.16
CA GLN A 75 6.50 15.86 5.58
C GLN A 75 7.50 16.28 4.50
N GLU A 76 7.84 15.40 3.56
CA GLU A 76 8.78 15.69 2.45
C GLU A 76 8.24 15.17 1.11
N TRP A 77 6.91 15.10 0.96
CA TRP A 77 6.28 14.52 -0.22
C TRP A 77 6.10 15.55 -1.35
N PRO A 78 6.78 15.41 -2.51
CA PRO A 78 6.80 16.43 -3.56
C PRO A 78 5.62 16.34 -4.56
N TYR A 79 4.73 15.35 -4.41
CA TYR A 79 3.63 15.08 -5.34
C TYR A 79 2.27 15.38 -4.71
N ALA A 80 1.19 15.22 -5.47
CA ALA A 80 -0.16 15.36 -4.92
C ALA A 80 -0.37 14.40 -3.73
N ALA A 81 -0.92 14.91 -2.62
CA ALA A 81 -1.07 14.15 -1.37
C ALA A 81 -1.93 12.87 -1.52
N HIS A 82 -2.81 12.82 -2.52
CA HIS A 82 -3.62 11.63 -2.82
C HIS A 82 -2.80 10.42 -3.28
N TRP A 83 -1.57 10.62 -3.76
CA TRP A 83 -0.64 9.53 -4.02
C TRP A 83 -0.24 8.79 -2.74
N VAL A 84 0.01 9.52 -1.65
CA VAL A 84 0.27 8.94 -0.32
C VAL A 84 -0.94 8.15 0.17
N ASP A 85 -2.15 8.69 0.08
CA ASP A 85 -3.37 7.96 0.47
C ASP A 85 -3.50 6.62 -0.28
N SER A 86 -3.18 6.64 -1.58
CA SER A 86 -3.22 5.45 -2.42
C SER A 86 -2.12 4.45 -2.06
N ALA A 87 -0.90 4.92 -1.80
CA ALA A 87 0.21 4.10 -1.36
C ALA A 87 -0.09 3.40 -0.03
N ILE A 88 -0.62 4.13 0.95
CA ILE A 88 -1.09 3.55 2.23
C ILE A 88 -2.13 2.46 1.95
N LYS A 89 -3.16 2.74 1.14
CA LYS A 89 -4.18 1.75 0.78
C LYS A 89 -3.58 0.50 0.13
N THR A 90 -2.59 0.68 -0.73
CA THR A 90 -1.85 -0.42 -1.38
C THR A 90 -1.08 -1.26 -0.36
N ALA A 91 -0.35 -0.63 0.57
CA ALA A 91 0.38 -1.33 1.63
C ALA A 91 -0.55 -2.18 2.50
N TYR A 92 -1.68 -1.63 2.95
CA TYR A 92 -2.69 -2.38 3.71
C TYR A 92 -3.23 -3.59 2.92
N SER A 93 -3.46 -3.43 1.61
CA SER A 93 -3.92 -4.53 0.74
C SER A 93 -2.86 -5.63 0.60
N ILE A 94 -1.60 -5.26 0.39
CA ILE A 94 -0.47 -6.18 0.32
C ILE A 94 -0.37 -6.98 1.63
N LEU A 95 -0.39 -6.29 2.78
CA LEU A 95 -0.29 -6.93 4.09
C LEU A 95 -1.49 -7.83 4.40
N LYS A 96 -2.71 -7.42 4.02
CA LYS A 96 -3.92 -8.24 4.12
C LYS A 96 -3.80 -9.52 3.30
N SER A 97 -3.32 -9.42 2.05
CA SER A 97 -3.10 -10.58 1.18
C SER A 97 -2.02 -11.50 1.74
N TRP A 98 -0.90 -10.95 2.20
CA TRP A 98 0.16 -11.72 2.86
C TRP A 98 -0.39 -12.47 4.09
N ARG A 99 -1.13 -11.80 4.98
CA ARG A 99 -1.72 -12.42 6.18
C ARG A 99 -2.62 -13.59 5.83
N LYS A 100 -3.50 -13.41 4.84
CA LYS A 100 -4.40 -14.47 4.36
C LYS A 100 -3.61 -15.71 3.91
N ASN A 101 -2.57 -15.53 3.12
CA ASN A 101 -1.76 -16.63 2.58
C ASN A 101 -0.84 -17.26 3.65
N TYR A 102 -0.33 -16.47 4.59
CA TYR A 102 0.45 -16.97 5.73
C TYR A 102 -0.39 -17.88 6.64
N VAL A 103 -1.64 -17.49 6.94
CA VAL A 103 -2.56 -18.31 7.73
C VAL A 103 -2.87 -19.64 7.04
N LYS A 104 -2.96 -19.64 5.70
CA LYS A 104 -3.22 -20.86 4.92
C LYS A 104 -2.06 -21.86 4.93
N GLY A 105 -0.82 -21.37 4.87
CA GLY A 105 0.36 -22.22 4.61
C GLY A 105 1.27 -21.69 3.52
N ASP A 106 0.76 -20.83 2.64
CA ASP A 106 1.36 -20.54 1.34
C ASP A 106 2.49 -19.49 1.40
N ARG A 107 2.66 -18.85 2.56
CA ARG A 107 3.70 -17.83 2.77
C ARG A 107 4.43 -18.07 4.09
N LYS A 108 5.73 -17.78 4.08
CA LYS A 108 6.60 -17.76 5.28
C LYS A 108 6.43 -16.44 6.04
N ARG A 109 6.93 -16.42 7.27
CA ARG A 109 7.04 -15.24 8.14
C ARG A 109 8.12 -14.27 7.64
N ARG A 110 7.90 -13.68 6.48
CA ARG A 110 8.75 -12.66 5.88
C ARG A 110 7.89 -11.47 5.48
N ARG A 111 8.36 -10.26 5.82
CA ARG A 111 7.69 -9.00 5.44
C ARG A 111 7.49 -8.95 3.92
N PRO A 112 6.27 -8.69 3.43
CA PRO A 112 6.07 -8.43 2.01
C PRO A 112 6.68 -7.07 1.62
N THR A 113 7.14 -6.95 0.37
CA THR A 113 7.74 -5.73 -0.16
C THR A 113 7.25 -5.49 -1.58
N ALA A 114 6.93 -4.25 -1.93
CA ALA A 114 6.68 -3.84 -3.30
C ALA A 114 8.02 -3.71 -4.04
N LYS A 115 8.27 -4.62 -5.00
CA LYS A 115 9.49 -4.63 -5.83
C LYS A 115 9.29 -3.93 -7.17
N ARG A 116 8.13 -4.14 -7.80
CA ARG A 116 7.79 -3.55 -9.09
C ARG A 116 7.51 -2.05 -8.91
N LEU A 117 7.96 -1.25 -9.87
CA LEU A 117 7.57 0.14 -10.01
C LEU A 117 6.16 0.20 -10.61
N PHE A 118 5.21 0.71 -9.82
CA PHE A 118 3.84 0.94 -10.24
C PHE A 118 3.21 1.97 -9.31
N VAL A 119 2.17 2.63 -9.80
CA VAL A 119 1.29 3.48 -8.98
C VAL A 119 -0.15 3.03 -9.14
N ARG A 120 -0.99 3.37 -8.16
CA ARG A 120 -2.45 3.29 -8.31
C ARG A 120 -3.01 4.69 -8.23
N ALA A 121 -3.38 5.26 -9.36
CA ALA A 121 -4.02 6.56 -9.39
C ALA A 121 -5.45 6.46 -8.81
N LYS A 122 -5.79 7.37 -7.89
CA LYS A 122 -7.18 7.57 -7.48
C LYS A 122 -7.93 8.24 -8.62
N GLN A 123 -9.25 8.03 -8.70
CA GLN A 123 -10.10 8.73 -9.65
C GLN A 123 -9.99 10.26 -9.54
N THR A 124 -9.69 10.79 -8.35
CA THR A 124 -9.49 12.24 -8.13
C THR A 124 -8.21 12.79 -8.78
N LEU A 125 -7.28 11.92 -9.17
CA LEU A 125 -6.02 12.29 -9.85
C LEU A 125 -6.11 12.08 -11.37
N ILE A 126 -7.24 11.56 -11.85
CA ILE A 126 -7.42 11.18 -13.26
C ILE A 126 -8.60 11.96 -13.81
N LYS A 127 -8.42 12.57 -14.98
CA LYS A 127 -9.50 13.20 -15.74
C LYS A 127 -9.45 12.73 -17.18
N LEU A 128 -10.62 12.36 -17.73
CA LEU A 128 -10.74 12.04 -19.15
C LEU A 128 -11.00 13.35 -19.91
N GLU A 129 -10.11 13.69 -20.84
CA GLU A 129 -10.24 14.85 -21.72
C GLU A 129 -10.24 14.34 -23.17
N GLY A 130 -11.45 14.18 -23.73
CA GLY A 130 -11.64 13.52 -25.02
C GLY A 130 -11.21 12.05 -24.95
N GLU A 131 -10.20 11.70 -25.75
CA GLU A 131 -9.62 10.35 -25.80
C GLU A 131 -8.37 10.19 -24.93
N LYS A 132 -7.93 11.25 -24.23
CA LYS A 132 -6.71 11.26 -23.42
C LYS A 132 -7.03 11.25 -21.93
N LEU A 133 -6.21 10.56 -21.15
CA LEU A 133 -6.28 10.59 -19.69
C LEU A 133 -5.24 11.56 -19.14
N ARG A 134 -5.70 12.63 -18.50
CA ARG A 134 -4.87 13.57 -17.76
C ARG A 134 -4.61 13.02 -16.36
N LEU A 135 -3.33 12.98 -15.98
CA LEU A 135 -2.90 12.53 -14.66
C LEU A 135 -2.28 13.68 -13.89
N THR A 136 -2.81 14.00 -12.72
CA THR A 136 -2.22 15.01 -11.83
C THR A 136 -1.08 14.39 -11.03
N VAL A 137 0.14 14.83 -11.30
CA VAL A 137 1.37 14.38 -10.62
C VAL A 137 1.68 15.30 -9.44
N LYS A 138 1.76 16.61 -9.66
CA LYS A 138 1.97 17.63 -8.62
C LYS A 138 0.71 18.46 -8.37
N PRO A 139 0.55 19.05 -7.17
CA PRO A 139 -0.54 19.99 -6.93
C PRO A 139 -0.37 21.25 -7.80
N GLY A 140 -1.41 21.61 -8.56
CA GLY A 140 -1.41 22.82 -9.41
C GLY A 140 -1.00 22.61 -10.87
N GLU A 141 -0.71 21.36 -11.28
CA GLU A 141 -0.49 20.94 -12.68
C GLU A 141 -1.68 20.14 -13.25
#